data_AF-A0AAV4HYR8-F1
#
_entry.id   AF-A0AAV4HYR8-F1
#
_cell.length_a   1.000
_cell.length_b   1.000
_cell.length_c   1.000
_cell.angle_alpha   90.00
_cell.angle_beta   90.00
_cell.angle_gamma   90.00
#
_symmetry.space_group_name_H-M   'P 1'
#
loop_
_entity.id
_entity.type
_entity.pdbx_description
1 polymer ?
#
loop_
_entity_poly.entity_id
_entity_poly.type
_entity_poly.pdbx_seq_one_letter_code
_entity_poly.pdbx_strand_id
1 'polypeptide(L)'
;MGYKVTVYVNKVGPYFNPHETYHYYQLPVCRPDKIEHKSLTLGEVLDGDRMAHSLYDIKFRTDVPSKKVLCNVKYTEKMLDVLRSAIEDLYYFEFVL
;
A
#
# COMPACT_ATOMS: atom_id res chain seq x y z
N MET A 1 24.01 6.37 11.59
CA MET A 1 22.79 5.55 11.82
C MET A 1 21.61 6.32 11.26
N GLY A 2 20.90 5.74 10.29
CA GLY A 2 19.68 6.34 9.75
C GLY A 2 18.48 6.13 10.67
N TYR A 3 17.54 7.08 10.69
CA TYR A 3 16.29 6.96 11.44
C TYR A 3 15.28 6.14 10.63
N LYS A 4 14.55 5.23 11.29
CA LYS A 4 13.45 4.50 10.65
C LYS A 4 12.33 5.47 10.29
N VAL A 5 11.88 5.43 9.04
CA VAL A 5 10.70 6.16 8.57
C VAL A 5 9.55 5.16 8.52
N THR A 6 8.47 5.44 9.24
CA THR A 6 7.29 4.57 9.21
C THR A 6 6.44 4.99 8.03
N VAL A 7 6.17 4.06 7.11
CA VAL A 7 5.29 4.31 5.98
C VAL A 7 3.99 3.56 6.20
N TYR A 8 2.88 4.26 6.09
CA TYR A 8 1.54 3.69 6.08
C TYR A 8 1.02 3.60 4.65
N VAL A 9 0.29 2.54 4.37
CA VAL A 9 -0.51 2.39 3.16
C VAL A 9 -1.96 2.76 3.48
N ASN A 10 -2.59 3.55 2.62
CA ASN A 10 -3.95 4.02 2.85
C ASN A 10 -4.92 3.41 1.83
N LYS A 11 -5.16 4.14 0.73
CA LYS A 11 -6.15 3.83 -0.29
C LYS A 11 -5.50 3.58 -1.66
N VAL A 12 -6.19 2.82 -2.48
CA VAL A 12 -5.90 2.59 -3.89
C VAL A 12 -7.19 2.71 -4.69
N GLY A 13 -7.13 3.18 -5.92
CA GLY A 13 -8.32 3.33 -6.76
C GLY A 13 -7.99 3.84 -8.15
N PRO A 14 -8.92 3.72 -9.10
CA PRO A 14 -8.73 4.21 -10.46
C PRO A 14 -8.57 5.72 -10.49
N TYR A 15 -7.57 6.22 -11.23
CA TYR A 15 -7.30 7.66 -11.33
C TYR A 15 -8.48 8.44 -11.93
N PHE A 16 -9.24 7.82 -12.84
CA PHE A 16 -10.39 8.43 -13.52
C PHE A 16 -11.69 8.40 -12.72
N ASN A 17 -11.75 7.69 -11.58
CA ASN A 17 -12.91 7.68 -10.69
C ASN A 17 -12.48 7.82 -9.22
N PRO A 18 -12.14 9.04 -8.75
CA PRO A 18 -11.60 9.25 -7.41
C PRO A 18 -12.55 8.92 -6.24
N HIS A 19 -13.85 8.75 -6.52
CA HIS A 19 -14.81 8.32 -5.50
C HIS A 19 -14.71 6.82 -5.20
N GLU A 20 -14.15 6.05 -6.13
CA GLU A 20 -13.92 4.62 -5.95
C GLU A 20 -12.57 4.40 -5.28
N THR A 21 -12.62 4.02 -4.00
CA THR A 21 -11.42 3.77 -3.20
C THR A 21 -11.52 2.43 -2.48
N TYR A 22 -10.40 1.71 -2.48
CA TYR A 22 -10.21 0.43 -1.84
C TYR A 22 -9.03 0.52 -0.89
N HIS A 23 -8.98 -0.37 0.10
CA HIS A 23 -7.78 -0.49 0.93
C HIS A 23 -6.63 -1.03 0.09
N TYR A 24 -5.42 -0.54 0.35
CA TYR A 24 -4.21 -1.00 -0.32
C TYR A 24 -4.07 -2.54 -0.37
N TYR A 25 -4.32 -3.23 0.74
CA TYR A 25 -4.19 -4.69 0.85
C TYR A 25 -5.37 -5.50 0.27
N GLN A 26 -6.34 -4.85 -0.40
CA GLN A 26 -7.32 -5.53 -1.23
C GLN A 26 -6.74 -5.90 -2.61
N LEU A 27 -5.76 -5.12 -3.10
CA LEU A 27 -4.99 -5.57 -4.24
C LEU A 27 -4.11 -6.76 -3.83
N PRO A 28 -3.88 -7.73 -4.73
CA PRO A 28 -3.06 -8.90 -4.43
C PRO A 28 -1.56 -8.57 -4.45
N VAL A 29 -1.15 -7.47 -3.81
CA VAL A 29 0.24 -7.05 -3.65
C VAL A 29 0.92 -7.76 -2.47
N CYS A 30 2.18 -7.43 -2.19
CA CYS A 30 2.85 -7.87 -0.97
C CYS A 30 2.05 -7.47 0.27
N ARG A 31 1.55 -8.48 1.00
CA ARG A 31 0.65 -8.31 2.15
C ARG A 31 1.19 -9.12 3.34
N PRO A 32 1.20 -8.54 4.56
CA PRO A 32 1.55 -9.29 5.77
C PRO A 32 0.47 -10.34 6.09
N ASP A 33 0.84 -11.40 6.81
CA ASP A 33 -0.13 -12.41 7.27
C ASP A 33 -1.24 -11.79 8.13
N LYS A 34 -0.89 -10.81 8.95
CA LYS A 34 -1.82 -9.99 9.73
C LYS A 34 -1.63 -8.52 9.36
N ILE A 35 -2.69 -7.87 8.89
CA ILE A 35 -2.68 -6.43 8.65
C ILE A 35 -2.81 -5.72 9.99
N GLU A 36 -1.83 -4.87 10.30
CA GLU A 36 -1.85 -3.98 11.45
C GLU A 36 -2.33 -2.60 11.02
N HIS A 37 -3.53 -2.22 11.44
CA HIS A 37 -4.10 -0.90 11.15
C HIS A 37 -3.52 0.17 12.08
N LYS A 38 -3.26 1.37 11.52
CA LYS A 38 -2.91 2.54 12.32
C LYS A 38 -4.15 2.98 13.11
N SER A 39 -3.98 3.33 14.38
CA SER A 39 -5.05 4.00 15.12
C SER A 39 -5.30 5.38 14.53
N LEU A 40 -6.52 5.61 14.07
CA LEU A 40 -6.95 6.85 13.43
C LEU A 40 -7.75 7.72 14.39
N THR A 41 -7.62 9.03 14.22
CA THR A 41 -8.50 10.02 14.84
C THR A 41 -9.89 9.96 14.21
N LEU A 42 -10.89 10.52 14.90
CA LEU A 42 -12.25 10.57 14.37
C LEU A 42 -12.32 11.32 13.02
N GLY A 43 -11.55 12.40 12.86
CA GLY A 43 -11.48 13.16 11.60
C GLY A 43 -10.98 12.31 10.45
N GLU A 44 -9.85 11.62 10.62
CA GLU A 44 -9.29 10.70 9.60
C GLU A 44 -10.29 9.60 9.23
N VAL A 45 -11.02 9.04 10.20
CA VAL A 45 -12.06 8.04 9.92
C VAL A 45 -13.21 8.62 9.10
N LEU A 46 -13.64 9.86 9.39
CA LEU A 46 -14.71 10.54 8.66
C LEU A 46 -14.29 10.94 7.24
N ASP A 47 -13.02 11.28 7.03
CA ASP A 47 -12.41 11.49 5.72
C ASP A 47 -12.20 10.16 4.95
N GLY A 48 -12.53 9.03 5.59
CA GLY A 48 -12.51 7.71 5.00
C GLY A 48 -11.12 7.08 4.93
N ASP A 49 -10.18 7.52 5.78
CA ASP A 49 -8.86 6.90 5.87
C ASP A 49 -8.92 5.51 6.47
N ARG A 50 -8.07 4.64 5.92
CA ARG A 50 -7.99 3.22 6.27
C ARG A 50 -6.53 2.78 6.33
N MET A 51 -5.70 3.58 7.00
CA MET A 51 -4.25 3.38 7.05
C MET A 51 -3.85 2.06 7.75
N ALA A 52 -2.85 1.39 7.18
CA ALA A 52 -2.21 0.22 7.77
C ALA A 52 -0.68 0.33 7.66
N HIS A 53 0.02 -0.35 8.57
CA HIS A 53 1.48 -0.43 8.54
C HIS A 53 1.94 -1.13 7.26
N SER A 54 2.83 -0.47 6.52
CA SER A 54 3.41 -1.05 5.32
C SER A 54 4.54 -2.03 5.63
N LEU A 55 4.88 -2.88 4.65
CA LEU A 55 6.04 -3.79 4.73
C LEU A 55 7.38 -3.09 4.40
N TYR A 56 7.35 -1.83 3.97
CA TYR A 56 8.54 -1.14 3.50
C TYR A 56 9.44 -0.71 4.68
N ASP A 57 10.68 -1.20 4.67
CA ASP A 57 11.71 -0.80 5.63
C ASP A 57 12.56 0.33 5.05
N ILE A 58 12.16 1.58 5.31
CA ILE A 58 12.82 2.79 4.83
C ILE A 58 13.59 3.45 5.98
N LYS A 59 14.84 3.83 5.71
CA LYS A 59 15.72 4.53 6.66
C LYS A 59 16.21 5.84 6.07
N PHE A 60 15.98 6.94 6.78
CA PHE A 60 16.44 8.25 6.39
C PHE A 60 17.97 8.33 6.37
N ARG A 61 18.55 9.03 5.38
CA ARG A 61 20.01 9.16 5.17
C ARG A 61 20.76 7.83 5.06
N THR A 62 20.09 6.79 4.57
CA THR A 62 20.71 5.49 4.32
C THR A 62 20.49 5.14 2.86
N ASP A 63 21.57 5.07 2.09
CA ASP A 63 21.49 4.66 0.69
C ASP A 63 21.08 3.19 0.60
N VAL A 64 20.19 2.90 -0.34
CA VAL A 64 19.78 1.54 -0.68
C VAL A 64 20.46 1.18 -2.00
N PRO A 65 21.62 0.50 -1.98
CA PRO A 65 22.48 0.36 -3.15
C PRO A 65 21.90 -0.53 -4.26
N SER A 66 20.89 -1.33 -3.96
CA SER A 66 20.23 -2.21 -4.94
C SER A 66 18.73 -2.37 -4.63
N LYS A 67 17.96 -2.78 -5.64
CA LYS A 67 16.52 -3.08 -5.47
C LYS A 67 16.36 -4.19 -4.42
N LYS A 68 15.75 -3.87 -3.29
CA LYS A 68 15.40 -4.85 -2.24
C LYS A 68 14.05 -5.48 -2.58
N VAL A 69 14.00 -6.80 -2.66
CA VAL A 69 12.75 -7.54 -2.82
C VAL A 69 11.93 -7.40 -1.54
N LEU A 70 10.69 -6.93 -1.64
CA LEU A 70 9.80 -6.74 -0.50
C LEU A 70 9.25 -8.07 0.02
N CYS A 71 8.78 -8.92 -0.89
CA CYS A 71 8.28 -10.26 -0.60
C CYS A 71 8.27 -11.13 -1.87
N ASN A 72 8.14 -12.45 -1.71
CA ASN A 72 7.89 -13.37 -2.81
C ASN A 72 6.44 -13.84 -2.76
N VAL A 73 5.68 -13.61 -3.83
CA VAL A 73 4.27 -14.03 -3.94
C VAL A 73 4.11 -14.98 -5.11
N LYS A 74 3.35 -16.05 -4.90
CA LYS A 74 2.86 -16.90 -5.99
C LYS A 74 1.47 -16.42 -6.39
N TYR A 75 1.33 -15.96 -7.62
CA TYR A 75 0.07 -15.45 -8.13
C TYR A 75 -0.77 -16.57 -8.75
N THR A 76 -2.08 -16.53 -8.46
CA THR A 76 -3.08 -17.29 -9.22
C THR A 76 -3.56 -16.47 -10.42
N GLU A 77 -4.18 -17.11 -11.42
CA GLU A 77 -4.74 -16.40 -12.59
C GLU A 77 -5.68 -15.27 -12.17
N LYS A 78 -6.60 -15.55 -11.23
CA LYS A 78 -7.53 -14.54 -10.70
C LYS A 78 -6.82 -13.33 -10.10
N MET A 79 -5.70 -13.54 -9.39
CA MET A 79 -4.93 -12.43 -8.81
C MET A 79 -4.21 -11.63 -9.89
N LEU A 80 -3.71 -12.29 -10.93
CA LEU A 80 -3.08 -11.62 -12.06
C LEU A 80 -4.09 -10.76 -12.82
N ASP A 81 -5.31 -11.25 -13.01
CA ASP A 81 -6.37 -10.50 -13.70
C ASP A 81 -6.74 -9.23 -12.93
N VAL A 82 -6.87 -9.31 -11.60
CA VAL A 82 -7.09 -8.12 -10.75
C VAL A 82 -5.95 -7.09 -10.91
N LEU A 83 -4.69 -7.54 -10.96
CA LEU A 83 -3.57 -6.62 -11.16
C LEU A 83 -3.55 -6.02 -12.57
N ARG A 84 -3.89 -6.81 -13.60
CA ARG A 84 -3.98 -6.31 -14.98
C ARG A 84 -5.03 -5.21 -15.09
N SER A 85 -6.24 -5.46 -14.58
CA SER A 85 -7.30 -4.44 -14.58
C SER A 85 -6.88 -3.20 -13.80
N ALA A 86 -6.26 -3.35 -12.63
CA ALA A 86 -5.78 -2.19 -11.87
C ALA A 86 -4.71 -1.36 -12.63
N ILE A 87 -3.86 -2.01 -13.44
CA ILE A 87 -2.89 -1.32 -14.30
C ILE A 87 -3.59 -0.61 -15.47
N GLU A 88 -4.53 -1.28 -16.13
CA GLU A 88 -5.31 -0.73 -17.25
C GLU A 88 -6.13 0.50 -16.83
N ASP A 89 -6.73 0.44 -15.64
CA ASP A 89 -7.51 1.52 -15.04
C ASP A 89 -6.65 2.62 -14.38
N LEU A 90 -5.31 2.53 -14.52
CA LEU A 90 -4.33 3.47 -13.95
C LEU A 90 -4.56 3.73 -12.46
N TYR A 91 -4.59 2.68 -11.65
CA TYR A 91 -4.80 2.82 -10.22
C TYR A 91 -3.70 3.68 -9.58
N TYR A 92 -4.11 4.65 -8.77
CA TYR A 92 -3.22 5.39 -7.89
C TYR A 92 -3.02 4.64 -6.57
N PHE A 93 -1.90 4.93 -5.90
CA PHE A 93 -1.57 4.37 -4.60
C PHE A 93 -1.24 5.48 -3.62
N GLU A 94 -1.94 5.51 -2.51
CA GLU A 94 -1.77 6.53 -1.47
C GLU A 94 -0.93 5.98 -0.31
N PHE A 95 0.23 6.61 -0.10
CA PHE A 95 1.17 6.32 0.98
C PHE A 95 1.32 7.54 1.89
N VAL A 96 1.41 7.30 3.20
CA VAL A 96 1.53 8.35 4.23
C VAL A 96 2.79 8.08 5.07
N LEU A 97 3.59 9.12 5.36
CA LEU A 97 4.83 9.05 6.15
C LEU A 97 4.62 9.60 7.57
#